data_AF-A0A931IPC0-F1
#
_entry.id   AF-A0A931IPC0-F1
#
_cell.length_a   1.000
_cell.length_b   1.000
_cell.length_c   1.000
_cell.angle_alpha   90.00
_cell.angle_beta   90.00
_cell.angle_gamma   90.00
#
_symmetry.space_group_name_H-M   'P 1'
#
loop_
_entity.id
_entity.type
_entity.pdbx_description
1 polymer ?
#
loop_
_entity_poly.entity_id
_entity_poly.type
_entity_poly.pdbx_seq_one_letter_code
_entity_poly.pdbx_strand_id
1 'polypeptide(L)'
;MIEQFSNSPELQGILKAIQRDPYRFTDEQIINHVDKFLPSYNCEGAALGYFSIISHLCYYRNDLEKPLLKIAIKPLYYLGISDAENQIKWVQSYVNTRSIFRKNDLYYTSWQGKRWIMNALKDKSELVSKIIREIECEDDDEELL
;
A
#
# COMPACT_ATOMS: atom_id res chain seq x y z
N MET A 1 -2.41 -12.22 7.36
CA MET A 1 -1.69 -10.93 7.31
C MET A 1 -0.29 -11.08 7.85
N ILE A 2 -0.12 -11.40 9.13
CA ILE A 2 1.21 -11.38 9.77
C ILE A 2 2.17 -12.40 9.13
N GLU A 3 1.73 -13.64 8.90
CA GLU A 3 2.59 -14.71 8.38
C GLU A 3 3.16 -14.41 6.99
N GLN A 4 2.45 -13.66 6.14
CA GLN A 4 2.91 -13.33 4.78
C GLN A 4 4.07 -12.31 4.75
N PHE A 5 4.41 -11.74 5.92
CA PHE A 5 5.52 -10.80 6.09
C PHE A 5 6.60 -11.39 7.00
N SER A 6 6.73 -12.72 7.05
CA SER A 6 7.72 -13.45 7.87
C SER A 6 9.15 -12.96 7.71
N ASN A 7 9.48 -12.43 6.53
CA ASN A 7 10.83 -11.99 6.19
C ASN A 7 11.14 -10.57 6.72
N SER A 8 10.19 -9.93 7.42
CA SER A 8 10.42 -8.66 8.13
C SER A 8 9.76 -8.68 9.51
N PRO A 9 10.46 -9.17 10.55
CA PRO A 9 9.98 -9.20 11.93
C PRO A 9 9.55 -7.82 12.46
N GLU A 10 10.26 -6.76 12.07
CA GLU A 10 9.99 -5.39 12.48
C GLU A 10 8.66 -4.89 11.92
N LEU A 11 8.42 -5.10 10.61
CA LEU A 11 7.15 -4.74 9.97
C LEU A 11 5.99 -5.51 10.61
N GLN A 12 6.17 -6.80 10.93
CA GLN A 12 5.15 -7.54 11.68
C GLN A 12 4.88 -6.95 13.07
N GLY A 13 5.93 -6.51 13.77
CA GLY A 13 5.85 -5.84 15.06
C GLY A 13 4.99 -4.58 14.97
N ILE A 14 5.23 -3.75 13.96
CA ILE A 14 4.45 -2.54 13.68
C ILE A 14 2.99 -2.90 13.40
N LEU A 15 2.73 -3.80 12.44
CA LEU A 15 1.37 -4.20 12.05
C LEU A 15 0.56 -4.82 13.20
N LYS A 16 1.22 -5.51 14.15
CA LYS A 16 0.58 -6.02 15.37
C LYS A 16 0.30 -4.92 16.38
N ALA A 17 1.28 -4.05 16.62
CA ALA A 17 1.21 -3.05 17.68
C ALA A 17 0.25 -1.91 17.34
N ILE A 18 0.16 -1.49 16.07
CA ILE A 18 -0.62 -0.33 15.64
C ILE A 18 -2.11 -0.44 15.98
N GLN A 19 -2.62 -1.67 16.14
CA GLN A 19 -4.00 -1.94 16.55
C GLN A 19 -4.28 -1.57 18.01
N ARG A 20 -3.26 -1.66 18.87
CA ARG A 20 -3.35 -1.44 20.32
C ARG A 20 -2.79 -0.08 20.72
N ASP A 21 -1.71 0.32 20.07
CA ASP A 21 -0.97 1.55 20.33
C ASP A 21 -0.48 2.16 19.00
N PRO A 22 -1.33 2.98 18.32
CA PRO A 22 -1.04 3.52 16.99
C PRO A 22 0.18 4.44 16.89
N TYR A 23 0.64 4.95 18.04
CA TYR A 23 1.73 5.93 18.13
C TYR A 23 2.97 5.37 18.82
N ARG A 24 3.00 4.05 19.06
CA ARG A 24 4.20 3.36 19.58
C ARG A 24 5.43 3.56 18.72
N PHE A 25 5.24 3.63 17.41
CA PHE A 25 6.29 3.84 16.42
C PHE A 25 6.15 5.23 15.81
N THR A 26 7.28 5.86 15.54
CA THR A 26 7.30 7.17 14.86
C THR A 26 6.91 7.03 13.40
N ASP A 27 6.49 8.14 12.80
CA ASP A 27 6.11 8.23 11.39
C ASP A 27 7.24 7.73 10.49
N GLU A 28 8.46 8.21 10.74
CA GLU A 28 9.67 7.82 10.04
C GLU A 28 9.96 6.32 10.16
N GLN A 29 9.79 5.73 11.35
CA GLN A 29 9.97 4.29 11.53
C GLN A 29 8.98 3.51 10.69
N ILE A 30 7.70 3.89 10.70
CA ILE A 30 6.66 3.21 9.93
C ILE A 30 6.96 3.31 8.44
N ILE A 31 7.21 4.53 7.94
CA ILE A 31 7.47 4.78 6.51
C ILE A 31 8.71 4.01 6.06
N ASN A 32 9.82 4.09 6.79
CA ASN A 32 11.07 3.42 6.42
C ASN A 32 10.95 1.89 6.39
N HIS A 33 10.20 1.29 7.32
CA HIS A 33 10.01 -0.17 7.34
C HIS A 33 9.07 -0.65 6.23
N VAL A 34 8.09 0.17 5.83
CA VAL A 34 7.24 -0.13 4.67
C VAL A 34 8.03 -0.01 3.38
N ASP A 35 8.77 1.09 3.18
CA ASP A 35 9.52 1.37 1.95
C ASP A 35 10.62 0.32 1.67
N LYS A 36 11.33 -0.11 2.72
CA LYS A 36 12.37 -1.16 2.60
C LYS A 36 11.83 -2.57 2.39
N PHE A 37 10.55 -2.79 2.63
CA PHE A 37 9.97 -4.12 2.50
C PHE A 37 9.64 -4.39 1.02
N LEU A 38 10.42 -5.26 0.38
CA LEU A 38 10.15 -5.71 -0.98
C LEU A 38 9.08 -6.82 -0.98
N PRO A 39 7.81 -6.57 -1.37
CA PRO A 39 6.81 -7.61 -1.34
C PRO A 39 7.07 -8.62 -2.46
N SER A 40 7.23 -8.13 -3.69
CA SER A 40 7.41 -8.94 -4.89
C SER A 40 8.38 -8.26 -5.86
N TYR A 41 9.00 -9.05 -6.72
CA TYR A 41 9.87 -8.57 -7.81
C TYR A 41 9.09 -8.10 -9.05
N ASN A 42 7.77 -8.30 -9.10
CA ASN A 42 6.92 -7.77 -10.16
C ASN A 42 5.97 -6.69 -9.62
N CYS A 43 5.65 -5.71 -10.47
CA CYS A 43 4.88 -4.53 -10.11
C CYS A 43 3.48 -4.86 -9.57
N GLU A 44 2.78 -5.83 -10.16
CA GLU A 44 1.46 -6.27 -9.71
C GLU A 44 1.53 -6.83 -8.27
N GLY A 45 2.38 -7.83 -8.04
CA GLY A 45 2.57 -8.41 -6.72
C GLY A 45 3.07 -7.39 -5.68
N ALA A 46 3.93 -6.46 -6.09
CA ALA A 46 4.45 -5.41 -5.22
C ALA A 46 3.32 -4.47 -4.79
N ALA A 47 2.49 -4.01 -5.74
CA ALA A 47 1.31 -3.19 -5.45
C ALA A 47 0.38 -3.92 -4.47
N LEU A 48 0.06 -5.20 -4.71
CA LEU A 48 -0.81 -5.97 -3.83
C LEU A 48 -0.25 -6.11 -2.42
N GLY A 49 1.06 -6.36 -2.31
CA GLY A 49 1.76 -6.44 -1.04
C GLY A 49 1.73 -5.13 -0.28
N TYR A 50 2.08 -4.02 -0.94
CA TYR A 50 2.02 -2.70 -0.31
C TYR A 50 0.60 -2.31 0.08
N PHE A 51 -0.40 -2.46 -0.79
CA PHE A 51 -1.79 -2.14 -0.43
C PHE A 51 -2.33 -3.02 0.70
N SER A 52 -1.87 -4.27 0.83
CA SER A 52 -2.16 -5.11 1.99
C SER A 52 -1.60 -4.51 3.29
N ILE A 53 -0.38 -3.95 3.25
CA ILE A 53 0.30 -3.32 4.39
C ILE A 53 -0.31 -1.96 4.71
N ILE A 54 -0.28 -1.04 3.75
CA ILE A 54 -0.60 0.37 3.98
C ILE A 54 -2.07 0.56 4.34
N SER A 55 -2.98 -0.23 3.78
CA SER A 55 -4.40 -0.14 4.14
C SER A 55 -4.65 -0.50 5.60
N HIS A 56 -3.86 -1.42 6.15
CA HIS A 56 -3.91 -1.75 7.56
C HIS A 56 -3.43 -0.58 8.42
N LEU A 57 -2.30 0.03 8.01
CA LEU A 57 -1.69 1.14 8.73
C LEU A 57 -2.58 2.39 8.70
N CYS A 58 -3.01 2.80 7.51
CA CYS A 58 -3.86 3.98 7.29
C CYS A 58 -5.25 3.87 7.95
N TYR A 59 -5.71 2.65 8.25
CA TYR A 59 -6.92 2.49 9.06
C TYR A 59 -6.75 3.04 10.48
N TYR A 60 -5.56 2.92 11.07
CA TYR A 60 -5.26 3.39 12.44
C TYR A 60 -4.52 4.74 12.47
N ARG A 61 -3.77 5.06 11.41
CA ARG A 61 -2.94 6.27 11.27
C ARG A 61 -3.21 6.95 9.93
N ASN A 62 -4.34 7.65 9.85
CA ASN A 62 -4.78 8.34 8.62
C ASN A 62 -3.85 9.52 8.24
N ASP A 63 -3.12 10.06 9.21
CA ASP A 63 -2.10 11.09 9.04
C ASP A 63 -0.91 10.60 8.18
N LEU A 64 -0.69 9.28 8.11
CA LEU A 64 0.36 8.67 7.28
C LEU A 64 -0.10 8.31 5.86
N GLU A 65 -1.34 8.65 5.47
CA GLU A 65 -1.92 8.22 4.19
C GLU A 65 -1.09 8.67 3.00
N LYS A 66 -0.69 9.94 2.94
CA LYS A 66 0.07 10.48 1.80
C LYS A 66 1.41 9.74 1.60
N PRO A 67 2.33 9.69 2.59
CA PRO A 67 3.63 9.04 2.38
C PRO A 67 3.49 7.54 2.10
N LEU A 68 2.56 6.85 2.77
CA LEU A 68 2.36 5.40 2.55
C LEU A 68 1.71 5.09 1.20
N LEU A 69 0.77 5.92 0.75
CA LEU A 69 0.18 5.78 -0.59
C LEU A 69 1.21 5.97 -1.69
N LYS A 70 2.17 6.90 -1.52
CA LYS A 70 3.24 7.08 -2.49
C LYS A 70 4.03 5.79 -2.74
N ILE A 71 4.40 5.09 -1.67
CA ILE A 71 5.07 3.79 -1.76
C ILE A 71 4.21 2.77 -2.51
N ALA A 72 2.92 2.68 -2.16
CA ALA A 72 2.02 1.69 -2.76
C ALA A 72 1.61 1.99 -4.21
N ILE A 73 1.64 3.27 -4.61
CA ILE A 73 1.28 3.74 -5.96
C ILE A 73 2.43 3.55 -6.95
N LYS A 74 3.69 3.69 -6.53
CA LYS A 74 4.87 3.55 -7.42
C LYS A 74 4.80 2.30 -8.30
N PRO A 75 4.55 1.08 -7.78
CA PRO A 75 4.43 -0.11 -8.64
C PRO A 75 3.23 -0.06 -9.61
N LEU A 76 2.10 0.56 -9.25
CA LEU A 76 0.96 0.69 -10.17
C LEU A 76 1.26 1.67 -11.31
N TYR A 77 1.98 2.75 -11.00
CA TYR A 77 2.47 3.70 -12.00
C TYR A 77 3.40 3.00 -12.99
N TYR A 78 4.41 2.26 -12.51
CA TYR A 78 5.31 1.48 -13.38
C TYR A 78 4.64 0.29 -14.09
N LEU A 79 3.47 -0.16 -13.63
CA LEU A 79 2.62 -1.11 -14.35
C LEU A 79 1.85 -0.46 -15.52
N GLY A 80 1.91 0.87 -15.65
CA GLY A 80 1.21 1.65 -16.68
C GLY A 80 -0.21 2.06 -16.30
N ILE A 81 -0.59 1.96 -15.02
CA ILE A 81 -1.90 2.43 -14.55
C ILE A 81 -1.74 3.89 -14.11
N SER A 82 -1.82 4.82 -15.06
CA SER A 82 -1.53 6.24 -14.84
C SER A 82 -2.71 7.09 -14.35
N ASP A 83 -3.92 6.54 -14.33
CA ASP A 83 -5.11 7.24 -13.84
C ASP A 83 -5.47 6.85 -12.41
N ALA A 84 -5.77 7.85 -11.58
CA ALA A 84 -6.07 7.69 -10.17
C ALA A 84 -7.32 6.83 -9.92
N GLU A 85 -8.39 7.03 -10.69
CA GLU A 85 -9.59 6.21 -10.51
C GLU A 85 -9.33 4.76 -10.89
N ASN A 86 -8.56 4.54 -11.96
CA ASN A 86 -8.19 3.19 -12.40
C ASN A 86 -7.31 2.48 -11.37
N GLN A 87 -6.35 3.18 -10.74
CA GLN A 87 -5.57 2.61 -9.63
C GLN A 87 -6.47 2.22 -8.44
N ILE A 88 -7.38 3.10 -8.04
CA ILE A 88 -8.33 2.83 -6.95
C ILE A 88 -9.22 1.63 -7.28
N LYS A 89 -9.81 1.60 -8.48
CA LYS A 89 -10.66 0.48 -8.95
C LYS A 89 -9.87 -0.83 -9.00
N TRP A 90 -8.62 -0.78 -9.46
CA TRP A 90 -7.73 -1.94 -9.51
C TRP A 90 -7.52 -2.54 -8.11
N VAL A 91 -7.14 -1.71 -7.13
CA VAL A 91 -6.94 -2.16 -5.74
C VAL A 91 -8.24 -2.69 -5.12
N GLN A 92 -9.38 -2.06 -5.41
CA GLN A 92 -10.69 -2.50 -4.92
C GLN A 92 -11.13 -3.84 -5.52
N SER A 93 -10.83 -4.09 -6.80
CA SER A 93 -11.14 -5.37 -7.45
C SER A 93 -10.47 -6.53 -6.72
N TYR A 94 -9.25 -6.30 -6.22
CA TYR A 94 -8.47 -7.31 -5.53
C TYR A 94 -9.02 -7.70 -4.16
N VAL A 95 -9.39 -6.72 -3.33
CA VAL A 95 -9.93 -7.01 -1.98
C VAL A 95 -11.29 -7.72 -2.01
N ASN A 96 -12.05 -7.52 -3.09
CA ASN A 96 -13.35 -8.15 -3.34
C ASN A 96 -13.25 -9.54 -3.96
N THR A 97 -12.10 -9.88 -4.55
CA THR A 97 -11.88 -11.20 -5.13
C THR A 97 -11.60 -12.20 -4.01
N ARG A 98 -12.64 -12.70 -3.34
CA ARG A 98 -12.56 -14.00 -2.65
C ARG A 98 -12.38 -15.05 -3.74
N SER A 99 -11.14 -15.32 -4.11
CA SER A 99 -10.91 -16.32 -5.14
C SER A 99 -11.23 -17.70 -4.59
N ILE A 100 -12.41 -18.20 -4.95
CA ILE A 100 -12.82 -19.59 -4.79
C ILE A 100 -11.89 -20.51 -5.63
N PHE A 101 -11.11 -19.94 -6.57
CA PHE A 101 -10.30 -20.67 -7.55
C PHE A 101 -8.80 -20.32 -7.62
N ARG A 102 -8.28 -19.33 -6.87
CA ARG A 102 -6.84 -18.95 -6.86
C ARG A 102 -6.27 -19.27 -5.50
N LYS A 103 -5.64 -20.44 -5.39
CA LYS A 103 -5.28 -21.02 -4.10
C LYS A 103 -4.02 -20.43 -3.47
N ASN A 104 -3.13 -19.72 -4.17
CA ASN A 104 -1.77 -19.55 -3.62
C ASN A 104 -1.09 -18.16 -3.60
N ASP A 105 -1.49 -17.13 -4.35
CA ASP A 105 -0.55 -15.99 -4.56
C ASP A 105 -1.06 -14.61 -4.16
N LEU A 106 -2.14 -14.52 -3.36
CA LEU A 106 -2.73 -13.23 -3.01
C LEU A 106 -2.38 -12.83 -1.57
N TYR A 107 -1.62 -11.73 -1.41
CA TYR A 107 -1.45 -11.04 -0.13
C TYR A 107 -2.80 -10.86 0.57
N TYR A 108 -2.88 -11.31 1.82
CA TYR A 108 -4.09 -11.15 2.62
C TYR A 108 -4.21 -9.70 3.11
N THR A 109 -5.33 -9.05 2.80
CA THR A 109 -5.72 -7.76 3.39
C THR A 109 -6.58 -8.00 4.63
N SER A 110 -6.25 -7.37 5.77
CA SER A 110 -7.06 -7.52 7.00
C SER A 110 -8.44 -6.92 6.83
N TRP A 111 -9.35 -7.25 7.75
CA TRP A 111 -10.68 -6.65 7.76
C TRP A 111 -10.64 -5.12 7.80
N GLN A 112 -9.77 -4.53 8.64
CA GLN A 112 -9.53 -3.09 8.73
C GLN A 112 -9.00 -2.52 7.40
N GLY A 113 -7.99 -3.16 6.81
CA GLY A 113 -7.44 -2.73 5.54
C GLY A 113 -8.47 -2.79 4.40
N LYS A 114 -9.29 -3.85 4.36
CA LYS A 114 -10.41 -3.95 3.41
C LYS A 114 -11.41 -2.81 3.62
N ARG A 115 -11.75 -2.52 4.86
CA ARG A 115 -12.65 -1.40 5.19
C ARG A 115 -12.07 -0.06 4.75
N TRP A 116 -10.77 0.15 4.93
CA TRP A 116 -10.10 1.36 4.48
C TRP A 116 -10.09 1.45 2.94
N ILE A 117 -9.70 0.39 2.23
CA ILE A 117 -9.69 0.35 0.75
C ILE A 117 -11.10 0.60 0.18
N MET A 118 -12.13 -0.03 0.74
CA MET A 118 -13.48 0.05 0.19
C MET A 118 -14.18 1.38 0.51
N ASN A 119 -13.88 1.99 1.67
CA ASN A 119 -14.65 3.13 2.15
C ASN A 119 -13.86 4.44 2.19
N ALA A 120 -12.56 4.40 2.48
CA ALA A 120 -11.74 5.59 2.65
C ALA A 120 -10.92 5.89 1.39
N LEU A 121 -10.37 4.87 0.71
CA LEU A 121 -9.56 5.06 -0.51
C LEU A 121 -10.41 5.53 -1.70
N LYS A 122 -11.67 5.11 -1.79
CA LYS A 122 -12.57 5.48 -2.90
C LYS A 122 -12.72 6.99 -3.10
N ASP A 123 -12.64 7.76 -2.03
CA ASP A 123 -12.87 9.21 -2.04
C ASP A 123 -11.54 10.00 -2.11
N LYS A 124 -10.42 9.32 -2.43
CA LYS A 124 -9.06 9.89 -2.43
C LYS A 124 -8.47 10.08 -3.83
N SER A 125 -9.29 10.10 -4.88
CA SER A 125 -8.81 10.28 -6.26
C SER A 125 -7.88 11.48 -6.41
N GLU A 126 -8.22 12.64 -5.83
CA GLU A 126 -7.36 13.83 -5.89
C GLU A 126 -5.99 13.64 -5.23
N LEU A 127 -5.93 12.96 -4.07
CA LEU A 127 -4.66 12.65 -3.40
C LEU A 127 -3.82 11.69 -4.25
N VAL A 128 -4.44 10.66 -4.81
CA VAL A 128 -3.78 9.69 -5.69
C VAL A 128 -3.24 10.40 -6.94
N SER A 129 -4.02 11.27 -7.58
CA SER A 129 -3.55 12.06 -8.72
C SER A 129 -2.35 12.95 -8.38
N LYS A 130 -2.35 13.59 -7.21
CA LYS A 130 -1.20 14.39 -6.75
C LYS A 130 0.04 13.51 -6.57
N ILE A 131 -0.11 12.34 -5.99
CA ILE A 131 0.99 11.38 -5.79
C ILE A 131 1.54 10.88 -7.14
N ILE A 132 0.68 10.56 -8.11
CA ILE A 132 1.12 10.15 -9.45
C ILE A 132 1.99 11.23 -10.10
N ARG A 133 1.56 12.50 -10.04
CA ARG A 133 2.34 13.63 -10.55
C ARG A 133 3.67 13.82 -9.81
N GLU A 134 3.68 13.63 -8.49
CA GLU A 134 4.93 13.68 -7.72
C GLU A 134 5.92 12.60 -8.17
N ILE A 135 5.43 11.40 -8.52
CA ILE A 135 6.26 10.30 -9.04
C ILE A 135 6.76 10.64 -10.45
N GLU A 136 5.89 11.14 -11.32
CA GLU A 136 6.25 11.58 -12.69
C GLU A 136 7.37 12.64 -12.65
N CYS A 137 7.26 13.65 -11.79
CA CYS A 137 8.31 14.65 -11.63
C CYS A 137 9.62 14.08 -11.05
N GLU A 138 9.56 13.12 -10.11
CA GLU A 138 10.76 12.45 -9.58
C GLU A 138 11.50 11.67 -10.67
N ASP A 139 10.78 10.98 -11.54
CA ASP A 139 11.37 10.21 -12.64
C ASP A 139 11.98 11.15 -13.72
N ASP A 140 11.31 12.26 -14.06
CA ASP A 140 11.82 13.27 -15.01
C ASP A 140 13.15 13.89 -14.52
N ASP A 141 13.28 14.14 -13.21
CA ASP A 141 14.49 14.68 -12.61
C ASP A 141 15.64 13.64 -12.59
N GLU A 142 15.34 12.34 -12.45
CA GLU A 142 16.33 11.26 -12.53
C GLU A 142 16.86 11.04 -13.94
N GLU A 143 16.05 11.26 -15.00
CA GLU A 143 16.51 11.16 -16.40
C GLU A 143 17.48 12.29 -16.81
N LEU A 144 17.57 13.38 -16.04
CA LEU A 144 18.43 14.53 -16.31
C LEU A 144 19.81 14.45 -15.62
N LEU A 145 20.09 13.39 -14.84
CA LEU A 145 21.35 13.15 -14.11
C LEU A 145 22.23 12.08 -14.77
#